data_AF-A0A7X9ABP6-F1
#
_entry.id   AF-A0A7X9ABP6-F1
#
_cell.length_a   1.000
_cell.length_b   1.000
_cell.length_c   1.000
_cell.angle_alpha   90.00
_cell.angle_beta   90.00
_cell.angle_gamma   90.00
#
_symmetry.space_group_name_H-M   'P 1'
#
loop_
_entity.id
_entity.type
_entity.pdbx_description
1 polymer ?
#
loop_
_entity_poly.entity_id
_entity_poly.type
_entity_poly.pdbx_seq_one_letter_code
_entity_poly.pdbx_strand_id
1 'polypeptide(L)'
;MNNEELSERIATLEQTMRQRKKVLLAFSGGVDSTFLAVIGARTLKQDFLAVTVDHPCLPRRERTMACNLAEKLAIPHKLLFLDQWKIKGFQDNPPERCYLCKNALMGVLLQEAKEGGFPCLMDGSNAEDLNDFRPGSKALEELGVESPLQALGWDKQSIRMASRLLGLPTADLPSYACLASRIPTNSPITPEKLWQIEQMEDLLHELGFAECRARHHGDILRLEIAQHAFATIVTTDNRAKLLARAHAVGFRWLTLDLEPYCSGRLNPNPPQQ
;
A
#
# COMPACT_ATOMS: atom_id res chain seq x y z
N MET A 1 -21.80 -0.19 14.92
CA MET A 1 -22.22 -1.07 13.81
C MET A 1 -22.46 -2.48 14.32
N ASN A 2 -23.69 -2.96 14.17
CA ASN A 2 -24.02 -4.37 14.35
C ASN A 2 -23.85 -5.13 13.02
N ASN A 3 -23.99 -6.46 13.02
CA ASN A 3 -23.78 -7.27 11.80
C ASN A 3 -24.83 -7.01 10.71
N GLU A 4 -26.05 -6.62 11.08
CA GLU A 4 -27.13 -6.30 10.13
C GLU A 4 -26.79 -5.03 9.34
N GLU A 5 -26.40 -3.96 10.04
CA GLU A 5 -25.97 -2.69 9.43
C GLU A 5 -24.77 -2.88 8.50
N LEU A 6 -23.77 -3.70 8.89
CA LEU A 6 -22.64 -4.03 8.00
C LEU A 6 -23.10 -4.77 6.74
N SER A 7 -24.06 -5.70 6.87
CA SER A 7 -24.57 -6.48 5.75
C SER A 7 -25.33 -5.59 4.76
N GLU A 8 -26.10 -4.62 5.24
CA GLU A 8 -26.77 -3.62 4.39
C GLU A 8 -25.77 -2.70 3.66
N ARG A 9 -24.72 -2.26 4.36
CA ARG A 9 -23.65 -1.48 3.73
C ARG A 9 -22.91 -2.28 2.67
N ILE A 10 -22.64 -3.57 2.91
CA ILE A 10 -22.05 -4.47 1.91
C ILE A 10 -22.98 -4.60 0.71
N ALA A 11 -24.28 -4.85 0.92
CA ALA A 11 -25.26 -4.95 -0.17
C ALA A 11 -25.33 -3.67 -1.01
N THR A 12 -25.19 -2.50 -0.39
CA THR A 12 -25.11 -1.21 -1.08
C THR A 12 -23.87 -1.14 -1.97
N LEU A 13 -22.70 -1.56 -1.46
CA LEU A 13 -21.45 -1.60 -2.21
C LEU A 13 -21.53 -2.59 -3.40
N GLU A 14 -22.13 -3.77 -3.20
CA GLU A 14 -22.41 -4.72 -4.28
C GLU A 14 -23.31 -4.10 -5.36
N GLN A 15 -24.36 -3.38 -4.95
CA GLN A 15 -25.27 -2.73 -5.88
C GLN A 15 -24.55 -1.65 -6.72
N THR A 16 -23.68 -0.85 -6.10
CA THR A 16 -22.82 0.12 -6.81
C THR A 16 -21.97 -0.58 -7.88
N MET A 17 -21.39 -1.73 -7.58
CA MET A 17 -20.61 -2.51 -8.55
C MET A 17 -21.47 -3.05 -9.69
N ARG A 18 -22.66 -3.61 -9.40
CA ARG A 18 -23.60 -4.11 -10.42
C ARG A 18 -23.99 -3.02 -11.42
N GLN A 19 -24.18 -1.78 -10.96
CA GLN A 19 -24.51 -0.65 -11.82
C GLN A 19 -23.40 -0.31 -12.83
N ARG A 20 -22.13 -0.59 -12.51
CA ARG A 20 -21.00 -0.40 -13.43
C ARG A 20 -20.82 -1.54 -14.43
N LYS A 21 -21.53 -2.66 -14.24
CA LYS A 21 -21.52 -3.87 -15.07
C LYS A 21 -20.20 -4.61 -15.07
N LYS A 22 -19.08 -3.94 -15.38
CA LYS A 22 -17.75 -4.52 -15.46
C LYS A 22 -16.71 -3.57 -14.84
N VAL A 23 -15.87 -4.10 -13.96
CA VAL A 23 -14.99 -3.30 -13.09
C VAL A 23 -13.57 -3.84 -13.11
N LEU A 24 -12.61 -2.94 -13.32
CA LEU A 24 -11.20 -3.16 -13.05
C LEU A 24 -10.86 -2.50 -11.71
N LEU A 25 -10.20 -3.23 -10.80
CA LEU A 25 -9.81 -2.73 -9.49
C LEU A 25 -8.28 -2.62 -9.39
N ALA A 26 -7.78 -1.45 -9.01
CA ALA A 26 -6.41 -1.29 -8.54
C ALA A 26 -6.20 -2.04 -7.22
N PHE A 27 -5.41 -3.11 -7.24
CA PHE A 27 -5.28 -4.06 -6.13
C PHE A 27 -3.87 -4.07 -5.53
N SER A 28 -3.76 -3.70 -4.25
CA SER A 28 -2.49 -3.64 -3.52
C SER A 28 -2.27 -4.81 -2.54
N GLY A 29 -3.28 -5.65 -2.32
CA GLY A 29 -3.23 -6.69 -1.28
C GLY A 29 -3.40 -6.16 0.15
N GLY A 30 -3.59 -4.85 0.33
CA GLY A 30 -3.96 -4.24 1.62
C GLY A 30 -5.40 -4.54 2.03
N VAL A 31 -5.75 -4.23 3.27
CA VAL A 31 -7.07 -4.49 3.88
C VAL A 31 -8.21 -3.97 2.98
N ASP A 32 -8.17 -2.69 2.63
CA ASP A 32 -9.24 -2.00 1.91
C ASP A 32 -9.41 -2.55 0.48
N SER A 33 -8.29 -2.68 -0.25
CA SER A 33 -8.31 -3.24 -1.61
C SER A 33 -8.72 -4.71 -1.64
N THR A 34 -8.40 -5.50 -0.61
CA THR A 34 -8.80 -6.91 -0.52
C THR A 34 -10.27 -7.04 -0.23
N PHE A 35 -10.78 -6.25 0.72
CA PHE A 35 -12.21 -6.20 0.99
C PHE A 35 -12.98 -5.87 -0.29
N LEU A 36 -12.58 -4.80 -0.99
CA LEU A 36 -13.22 -4.38 -2.23
C LEU A 36 -13.08 -5.44 -3.35
N ALA A 37 -11.92 -6.10 -3.45
CA ALA A 37 -11.70 -7.16 -4.43
C ALA A 37 -12.59 -8.39 -4.21
N VAL A 38 -12.80 -8.78 -2.95
CA VAL A 38 -13.70 -9.90 -2.61
C VAL A 38 -15.15 -9.56 -2.94
N ILE A 39 -15.59 -8.35 -2.61
CA ILE A 39 -16.95 -7.89 -2.96
C ILE A 39 -17.13 -7.88 -4.48
N GLY A 40 -16.15 -7.33 -5.23
CA GLY A 40 -16.16 -7.29 -6.69
C GLY A 40 -16.20 -8.67 -7.33
N ALA A 41 -15.28 -9.56 -6.94
CA ALA A 41 -15.20 -10.91 -7.48
C ALA A 41 -16.50 -11.71 -7.24
N ARG A 42 -17.10 -11.60 -6.04
CA ARG A 42 -18.37 -12.27 -5.72
C ARG A 42 -19.55 -11.69 -6.50
N THR A 43 -19.57 -10.37 -6.68
CA THR A 43 -20.70 -9.64 -7.28
C THR A 43 -20.74 -9.74 -8.80
N LEU A 44 -19.60 -9.52 -9.44
CA LEU A 44 -19.50 -9.38 -10.89
C LEU A 44 -18.90 -10.61 -11.58
N LYS A 45 -18.28 -11.52 -10.82
CA LYS A 45 -17.71 -12.78 -11.34
C LYS A 45 -16.74 -12.52 -12.51
N GLN A 46 -17.08 -12.97 -13.71
CA GLN A 46 -16.29 -12.79 -14.93
C GLN A 46 -16.13 -11.33 -15.37
N ASP A 47 -17.00 -10.43 -14.89
CA ASP A 47 -16.95 -8.99 -15.19
C ASP A 47 -16.12 -8.22 -14.14
N PHE A 48 -15.33 -8.93 -13.33
CA PHE A 48 -14.39 -8.34 -12.38
C PHE A 48 -12.95 -8.71 -12.71
N LEU A 49 -12.04 -7.75 -12.59
CA LEU A 49 -10.60 -8.00 -12.63
C LEU A 49 -9.87 -7.14 -11.60
N ALA A 50 -9.16 -7.76 -10.67
CA ALA A 50 -8.18 -7.09 -9.82
C ALA A 50 -6.84 -7.02 -10.53
N VAL A 51 -6.16 -5.87 -10.48
CA VAL A 51 -4.85 -5.68 -11.10
C VAL A 51 -3.87 -5.12 -10.11
N THR A 52 -2.77 -5.84 -9.91
CA THR A 52 -1.60 -5.32 -9.19
C THR A 52 -0.59 -4.80 -10.21
N VAL A 53 -0.07 -3.60 -9.97
CA VAL A 53 1.01 -3.04 -10.80
C VAL A 53 2.32 -3.23 -10.06
N ASP A 54 3.17 -4.10 -10.59
CA ASP A 54 4.54 -4.30 -10.11
C ASP A 54 5.43 -3.13 -10.53
N HIS A 55 6.19 -2.59 -9.59
CA HIS A 55 7.07 -1.46 -9.81
C HIS A 55 8.24 -1.46 -8.81
N PRO A 56 9.36 -0.76 -9.09
CA PRO A 56 10.55 -0.79 -8.24
C PRO A 56 10.34 -0.44 -6.77
N CYS A 57 9.38 0.45 -6.46
CA CYS A 57 9.08 0.81 -5.07
C CYS A 57 8.04 -0.06 -4.36
N LEU A 58 7.50 -1.11 -5.00
CA LEU A 58 6.62 -2.10 -4.38
C LEU A 58 7.49 -3.22 -3.78
N PRO A 59 7.46 -3.46 -2.46
CA PRO A 59 8.18 -4.57 -1.87
C PRO A 59 7.78 -5.91 -2.52
N ARG A 60 8.76 -6.75 -2.83
CA ARG A 60 8.58 -8.10 -3.41
C ARG A 60 7.76 -8.99 -2.51
N ARG A 61 7.94 -8.88 -1.19
CA ARG A 61 7.08 -9.55 -0.21
C ARG A 61 5.61 -9.17 -0.37
N GLU A 62 5.31 -7.88 -0.55
CA GLU A 62 3.93 -7.38 -0.73
C GLU A 62 3.35 -7.81 -2.07
N ARG A 63 4.13 -7.76 -3.15
CA ARG A 63 3.74 -8.29 -4.47
C ARG A 63 3.34 -9.76 -4.37
N THR A 64 4.20 -10.59 -3.79
CA THR A 64 3.96 -12.04 -3.63
C THR A 64 2.73 -12.29 -2.77
N MET A 65 2.59 -11.54 -1.67
CA MET A 65 1.41 -11.63 -0.82
C MET A 65 0.12 -11.26 -1.57
N ALA A 66 0.10 -10.20 -2.37
CA ALA A 66 -1.07 -9.81 -3.16
C ALA A 66 -1.46 -10.92 -4.16
N CYS A 67 -0.48 -11.52 -4.85
CA CYS A 67 -0.73 -12.63 -5.78
C CYS A 67 -1.30 -13.85 -5.05
N ASN A 68 -0.67 -14.27 -3.94
CA ASN A 68 -1.12 -15.42 -3.14
C ASN A 68 -2.52 -15.20 -2.56
N LEU A 69 -2.82 -13.96 -2.15
CA LEU A 69 -4.11 -13.60 -1.60
C LEU A 69 -5.21 -13.64 -2.66
N ALA A 70 -4.92 -13.14 -3.86
CA ALA A 70 -5.85 -13.22 -4.98
C ALA A 70 -6.16 -14.68 -5.34
N GLU A 71 -5.15 -15.54 -5.43
CA GLU A 71 -5.32 -16.97 -5.68
C GLU A 71 -6.14 -17.64 -4.56
N LYS A 72 -5.76 -17.45 -3.30
CA LYS A 72 -6.44 -18.04 -2.13
C LYS A 72 -7.91 -17.64 -2.03
N LEU A 73 -8.25 -16.42 -2.43
CA LEU A 73 -9.61 -15.87 -2.38
C LEU A 73 -10.37 -16.03 -3.69
N ALA A 74 -9.80 -16.73 -4.68
CA ALA A 74 -10.37 -16.92 -6.02
C ALA A 74 -10.76 -15.60 -6.71
N ILE A 75 -9.93 -14.57 -6.54
CA ILE A 75 -10.10 -13.26 -7.17
C ILE A 75 -9.44 -13.32 -8.56
N PRO A 76 -10.19 -13.04 -9.66
CA PRO A 76 -9.58 -12.86 -10.98
C PRO A 76 -8.52 -11.76 -10.90
N HIS A 77 -7.27 -12.11 -11.18
CA HIS A 77 -6.13 -11.22 -10.93
C HIS A 77 -5.15 -11.20 -12.10
N LYS A 78 -4.64 -10.00 -12.39
CA LYS A 78 -3.57 -9.77 -13.36
C LYS A 78 -2.44 -8.97 -12.71
N LEU A 79 -1.21 -9.33 -13.06
CA LEU A 79 -0.03 -8.54 -12.74
C LEU A 79 0.41 -7.75 -13.97
N LEU A 80 0.53 -6.43 -13.83
CA LEU A 80 1.14 -5.55 -14.81
C LEU A 80 2.47 -5.03 -14.29
N PHE A 81 3.31 -4.50 -15.18
CA PHE A 81 4.59 -3.91 -14.80
C PHE A 81 4.65 -2.43 -15.19
N LEU A 82 5.11 -1.60 -14.27
CA LEU A 82 5.43 -0.19 -14.51
C LEU A 82 6.89 0.08 -14.15
N ASP A 83 7.63 0.54 -15.15
CA ASP A 83 8.97 1.06 -14.96
C ASP A 83 8.94 2.51 -14.44
N GLN A 84 9.04 2.68 -13.12
CA GLN A 84 9.02 4.00 -12.50
C GLN A 84 10.22 4.88 -12.88
N TRP A 85 11.31 4.29 -13.39
CA TRP A 85 12.48 5.06 -13.82
C TRP A 85 12.18 5.93 -15.04
N LYS A 86 11.15 5.58 -15.81
CA LYS A 86 10.67 6.34 -16.98
C LYS A 86 9.74 7.49 -16.61
N ILE A 87 9.31 7.60 -15.36
CA ILE A 87 8.46 8.69 -14.89
C ILE A 87 9.34 9.93 -14.69
N LYS A 88 9.14 10.96 -15.52
CA LYS A 88 9.89 12.21 -15.44
C LYS A 88 9.75 12.85 -14.04
N GLY A 89 10.87 13.20 -13.43
CA GLY A 89 10.93 13.85 -12.11
C GLY A 89 10.69 12.91 -10.91
N PHE A 90 10.31 11.65 -11.11
CA PHE A 90 10.09 10.72 -9.99
C PHE A 90 11.37 10.45 -9.19
N GLN A 91 12.50 10.30 -9.88
CA GLN A 91 13.79 9.95 -9.28
C GLN A 91 14.33 11.05 -8.36
N ASP A 92 13.95 12.32 -8.60
CA ASP A 92 14.38 13.46 -7.79
C ASP A 92 13.67 13.50 -6.43
N ASN A 93 12.70 12.61 -6.22
CA ASN A 93 11.92 12.48 -4.99
C ASN A 93 11.26 13.79 -4.52
N PRO A 94 10.57 14.53 -5.39
CA PRO A 94 9.99 15.81 -5.03
C PRO A 94 8.79 15.62 -4.07
N PRO A 95 8.31 16.67 -3.39
CA PRO A 95 7.13 16.59 -2.52
C PRO A 95 5.89 15.97 -3.21
N GLU A 96 5.73 16.20 -4.51
CA GLU A 96 4.66 15.68 -5.37
C GLU A 96 4.93 14.27 -5.94
N ARG A 97 6.00 13.57 -5.53
CA ARG A 97 6.34 12.21 -6.01
C ARG A 97 5.13 11.27 -5.99
N CYS A 98 4.31 11.32 -4.94
CA CYS A 98 3.12 10.48 -4.83
C CYS A 98 2.09 10.76 -5.93
N TYR A 99 1.93 12.02 -6.35
CA TYR A 99 1.07 12.39 -7.49
C TYR A 99 1.64 11.80 -8.78
N LEU A 100 2.92 12.04 -9.08
CA LEU A 100 3.58 11.53 -10.30
C LEU A 100 3.47 10.00 -10.42
N CYS A 101 3.74 9.32 -9.31
CA CYS A 101 3.64 7.87 -9.20
C CYS A 101 2.21 7.36 -9.41
N LYS A 102 1.23 7.92 -8.67
CA LYS A 102 -0.17 7.49 -8.75
C LYS A 102 -0.74 7.77 -10.15
N ASN A 103 -0.42 8.91 -10.76
CA ASN A 103 -0.84 9.24 -12.12
C ASN A 103 -0.34 8.20 -13.14
N ALA A 104 0.95 7.85 -13.10
CA ALA A 104 1.51 6.82 -13.97
C ALA A 104 0.91 5.42 -13.74
N LEU A 105 0.73 5.03 -12.46
CA LEU A 105 0.10 3.75 -12.09
C LEU A 105 -1.34 3.66 -12.62
N MET A 106 -2.15 4.69 -12.39
CA MET A 106 -3.53 4.72 -12.86
C MET A 106 -3.59 4.80 -14.39
N GLY A 107 -2.65 5.48 -15.04
CA GLY A 107 -2.56 5.51 -16.52
C GLY A 107 -2.38 4.12 -17.13
N VAL A 108 -1.52 3.28 -16.54
CA VAL A 108 -1.36 1.87 -16.97
C VAL A 108 -2.66 1.08 -16.78
N LEU A 109 -3.32 1.26 -15.64
CA LEU A 109 -4.59 0.58 -15.35
C LEU A 109 -5.75 1.05 -16.24
N LEU A 110 -5.79 2.33 -16.60
CA LEU A 110 -6.77 2.87 -17.54
C LEU A 110 -6.58 2.31 -18.94
N GLN A 111 -5.33 2.16 -19.39
CA GLN A 111 -5.05 1.51 -20.67
C GLN A 111 -5.51 0.05 -20.66
N GLU A 112 -5.21 -0.69 -19.59
CA GLU A 112 -5.71 -2.07 -19.41
C GLU A 112 -7.25 -2.11 -19.38
N ALA A 113 -7.88 -1.18 -18.66
CA ALA A 113 -9.33 -1.08 -18.58
C ALA A 113 -9.94 -0.86 -19.97
N LYS A 114 -9.36 0.04 -20.77
CA LYS A 114 -9.78 0.32 -22.14
C LYS A 114 -9.64 -0.90 -23.05
N GLU A 115 -8.49 -1.58 -23.03
CA GLU A 115 -8.23 -2.77 -23.85
C GLU A 115 -9.13 -3.94 -23.46
N GLY A 116 -9.38 -4.13 -22.17
CA GLY A 116 -10.25 -5.17 -21.63
C GLY A 116 -11.76 -4.86 -21.64
N GLY A 117 -12.14 -3.66 -22.10
CA GLY A 117 -13.54 -3.20 -22.13
C GLY A 117 -14.16 -3.03 -20.73
N PHE A 118 -13.37 -2.63 -19.74
CA PHE A 118 -13.84 -2.28 -18.40
C PHE A 118 -14.25 -0.80 -18.38
N PRO A 119 -15.57 -0.48 -18.28
CA PRO A 119 -16.05 0.90 -18.28
C PRO A 119 -15.72 1.67 -17.00
N CYS A 120 -15.26 0.98 -15.95
CA CYS A 120 -15.01 1.56 -14.64
C CYS A 120 -13.68 1.03 -14.07
N LEU A 121 -12.82 1.96 -13.66
CA LEU A 121 -11.63 1.71 -12.86
C LEU A 121 -11.90 2.17 -11.43
N MET A 122 -11.68 1.27 -10.46
CA MET A 122 -11.84 1.57 -9.04
C MET A 122 -10.52 1.48 -8.27
N ASP A 123 -10.45 2.16 -7.13
CA ASP A 123 -9.38 1.96 -6.14
C ASP A 123 -9.91 1.79 -4.71
N GLY A 124 -9.01 1.42 -3.80
CA GLY A 124 -9.34 1.09 -2.41
C GLY A 124 -9.38 2.28 -1.45
N SER A 125 -9.40 3.53 -1.91
CA SER A 125 -9.46 4.69 -1.01
C SER A 125 -10.74 4.71 -0.18
N ASN A 126 -10.60 5.07 1.09
CA ASN A 126 -11.66 4.99 2.10
C ASN A 126 -12.03 6.38 2.66
N ALA A 127 -13.04 6.46 3.52
CA ALA A 127 -13.60 7.72 4.00
C ALA A 127 -12.62 8.55 4.85
N GLU A 128 -11.66 7.91 5.52
CA GLU A 128 -10.65 8.61 6.33
C GLU A 128 -9.61 9.33 5.45
N ASP A 129 -9.47 8.94 4.18
CA ASP A 129 -8.54 9.58 3.24
C ASP A 129 -9.01 11.00 2.83
N LEU A 130 -10.26 11.39 3.10
CA LEU A 130 -10.79 12.73 2.80
C LEU A 130 -10.11 13.85 3.60
N ASN A 131 -9.62 13.54 4.79
CA ASN A 131 -9.04 14.51 5.72
C ASN A 131 -7.51 14.64 5.57
N ASP A 132 -6.89 13.84 4.70
CA ASP A 132 -5.45 13.81 4.48
C ASP A 132 -5.14 14.44 3.11
N PHE A 133 -4.50 15.60 3.09
CA PHE A 133 -4.07 16.24 1.84
C PHE A 133 -2.95 15.40 1.20
N ARG A 134 -3.33 14.38 0.44
CA ARG A 134 -2.42 13.49 -0.27
C ARG A 134 -2.35 13.89 -1.74
N PRO A 135 -1.19 14.30 -2.27
CA PRO A 135 -1.03 14.59 -3.69
C PRO A 135 -1.51 13.47 -4.63
N GLY A 136 -1.52 12.22 -4.16
CA GLY A 136 -2.03 11.08 -4.94
C GLY A 136 -3.54 11.06 -5.18
N SER A 137 -4.38 11.61 -4.29
CA SER A 137 -5.83 11.59 -4.48
C SER A 137 -6.27 12.49 -5.64
N LYS A 138 -5.58 13.62 -5.84
CA LYS A 138 -5.78 14.50 -6.99
C LYS A 138 -5.64 13.77 -8.33
N ALA A 139 -4.69 12.83 -8.43
CA ALA A 139 -4.52 12.04 -9.66
C ALA A 139 -5.71 11.10 -9.92
N LEU A 140 -6.38 10.59 -8.88
CA LEU A 140 -7.54 9.73 -9.05
C LEU A 140 -8.73 10.50 -9.61
N GLU A 141 -8.98 11.69 -9.07
CA GLU A 141 -10.05 12.59 -9.51
C GLU A 141 -9.85 13.03 -10.96
N GLU A 142 -8.65 13.48 -11.32
CA GLU A 142 -8.31 13.91 -12.70
C GLU A 142 -8.46 12.77 -13.73
N LEU A 143 -8.24 11.52 -13.29
CA LEU A 143 -8.28 10.34 -14.15
C LEU A 143 -9.63 9.62 -14.12
N GLY A 144 -10.61 10.14 -13.38
CA GLY A 144 -11.96 9.55 -13.28
C GLY A 144 -11.98 8.17 -12.62
N VAL A 145 -11.05 7.90 -11.70
CA VAL A 145 -11.02 6.66 -10.92
C VAL A 145 -12.03 6.73 -9.79
N GLU A 146 -12.86 5.70 -9.64
CA GLU A 146 -13.90 5.66 -8.61
C GLU A 146 -13.39 5.04 -7.30
N SER A 147 -13.63 5.71 -6.18
CA SER A 147 -13.28 5.20 -4.83
C SER A 147 -14.58 4.90 -4.06
N PRO A 148 -15.24 3.75 -4.28
CA PRO A 148 -16.59 3.49 -3.75
C PRO A 148 -16.61 3.38 -2.21
N LEU A 149 -15.52 2.92 -1.59
CA LEU A 149 -15.41 2.87 -0.13
C LEU A 149 -15.46 4.29 0.46
N GLN A 150 -14.68 5.21 -0.11
CA GLN A 150 -14.72 6.62 0.25
C GLN A 150 -16.11 7.24 0.00
N ALA A 151 -16.68 7.04 -1.19
CA ALA A 151 -17.98 7.62 -1.57
C ALA A 151 -19.15 7.14 -0.68
N LEU A 152 -19.10 5.90 -0.19
CA LEU A 152 -20.10 5.30 0.69
C LEU A 152 -19.75 5.42 2.19
N GLY A 153 -18.75 6.25 2.54
CA GLY A 153 -18.41 6.55 3.93
C GLY A 153 -17.81 5.37 4.71
N TRP A 154 -17.18 4.40 4.04
CA TRP A 154 -16.48 3.30 4.71
C TRP A 154 -15.20 3.81 5.36
N ASP A 155 -15.17 3.80 6.68
CA ASP A 155 -13.97 4.06 7.48
C ASP A 155 -13.16 2.77 7.69
N LYS A 156 -11.96 2.89 8.24
CA LYS A 156 -11.04 1.75 8.41
C LYS A 156 -11.60 0.72 9.39
N GLN A 157 -12.35 1.17 10.39
CA GLN A 157 -12.96 0.29 11.39
C GLN A 157 -14.06 -0.58 10.77
N SER A 158 -14.99 0.01 10.02
CA SER A 158 -16.07 -0.70 9.33
C SER A 158 -15.54 -1.67 8.29
N ILE A 159 -14.51 -1.29 7.53
CA ILE A 159 -13.83 -2.19 6.59
C ILE A 159 -13.24 -3.40 7.32
N ARG A 160 -12.57 -3.21 8.46
CA ARG A 160 -12.01 -4.32 9.25
C ARG A 160 -13.10 -5.20 9.85
N MET A 161 -14.18 -4.61 10.37
CA MET A 161 -15.32 -5.37 10.89
C MET A 161 -15.97 -6.24 9.80
N ALA A 162 -16.24 -5.65 8.62
CA ALA A 162 -16.75 -6.38 7.47
C ALA A 162 -15.77 -7.45 6.99
N SER A 163 -14.47 -7.14 6.95
CA SER A 163 -13.42 -8.11 6.59
C SER A 163 -13.41 -9.32 7.54
N ARG A 164 -13.57 -9.12 8.85
CA ARG A 164 -13.69 -10.21 9.83
C ARG A 164 -14.96 -11.03 9.62
N LEU A 165 -16.09 -10.37 9.38
CA LEU A 165 -17.37 -11.02 9.07
C LEU A 165 -17.25 -11.95 7.85
N LEU A 166 -16.48 -11.53 6.84
CA LEU A 166 -16.22 -12.29 5.62
C LEU A 166 -15.06 -13.30 5.73
N GLY A 167 -14.43 -13.41 6.91
CA GLY A 167 -13.31 -14.33 7.16
C GLY A 167 -12.00 -13.95 6.45
N LEU A 168 -11.80 -12.67 6.12
CA LEU A 168 -10.63 -12.23 5.35
C LEU A 168 -9.36 -12.19 6.23
N PRO A 169 -8.24 -12.77 5.77
CA PRO A 169 -7.01 -12.84 6.56
C PRO A 169 -6.31 -11.48 6.68
N THR A 170 -6.76 -10.48 5.91
CA THR A 170 -6.16 -9.15 5.88
C THR A 170 -6.71 -8.22 6.95
N ALA A 171 -7.76 -8.60 7.69
CA ALA A 171 -8.47 -7.71 8.61
C ALA A 171 -7.58 -7.09 9.71
N ASP A 172 -6.46 -7.73 10.03
CA ASP A 172 -5.49 -7.28 11.04
C ASP A 172 -4.14 -6.87 10.44
N LEU A 173 -4.01 -6.84 9.11
CA LEU A 173 -2.76 -6.40 8.47
C LEU A 173 -2.53 -4.89 8.70
N PRO A 174 -1.27 -4.48 8.94
CA PRO A 174 -0.91 -3.07 8.99
C PRO A 174 -1.02 -2.42 7.61
N SER A 175 -1.08 -1.09 7.57
CA SER A 175 -1.08 -0.35 6.31
C SER A 175 0.28 -0.43 5.62
N TYR A 176 0.25 -0.78 4.33
CA TYR A 176 1.43 -0.79 3.48
C TYR A 176 1.82 0.61 3.04
N ALA A 177 3.11 0.80 2.79
CA ALA A 177 3.65 2.05 2.28
C ALA A 177 4.81 1.76 1.34
N CYS A 178 4.85 2.48 0.22
CA CYS A 178 5.89 2.46 -0.80
C CYS A 178 7.31 2.61 -0.21
N LEU A 179 8.29 1.85 -0.71
CA LEU A 179 9.69 1.90 -0.26
C LEU A 179 10.30 3.29 -0.38
N ALA A 180 9.91 4.07 -1.39
CA ALA A 180 10.41 5.44 -1.57
C ALA A 180 10.11 6.37 -0.39
N SER A 181 9.11 6.07 0.46
CA SER A 181 8.85 6.88 1.65
C SER A 181 9.95 6.78 2.71
N ARG A 182 10.87 5.81 2.59
CA ARG A 182 12.04 5.66 3.47
C ARG A 182 13.20 6.55 3.06
N ILE A 183 13.10 7.20 1.90
CA ILE A 183 14.11 8.12 1.38
C ILE A 183 13.60 9.56 1.61
N PRO A 184 14.37 10.43 2.30
CA PRO A 184 13.98 11.81 2.56
C PRO A 184 13.60 12.55 1.27
N THR A 185 12.55 13.35 1.32
CA THR A 185 12.13 14.22 0.19
C THR A 185 13.31 15.02 -0.34
N ASN A 186 13.36 15.22 -1.66
CA ASN A 186 14.45 15.83 -2.43
C ASN A 186 15.78 15.06 -2.41
N SER A 187 15.83 13.87 -1.81
CA SER A 187 16.96 12.96 -1.96
C SER A 187 16.68 11.95 -3.08
N PRO A 188 17.60 11.77 -4.04
CA PRO A 188 17.35 10.90 -5.19
C PRO A 188 16.98 9.47 -4.80
N ILE A 189 15.93 8.94 -5.44
CA ILE A 189 15.54 7.53 -5.40
C ILE A 189 16.37 6.77 -6.42
N THR A 190 17.01 5.69 -5.98
CA THR A 190 17.86 4.85 -6.83
C THR A 190 17.55 3.37 -6.61
N PRO A 191 17.82 2.50 -7.61
CA PRO A 191 17.62 1.04 -7.44
C PRO A 191 18.37 0.50 -6.21
N GLU A 192 19.62 0.94 -6.03
CA GLU A 192 20.46 0.58 -4.89
C GLU A 192 19.79 0.90 -3.55
N LYS A 193 19.31 2.14 -3.36
CA LYS A 193 18.66 2.54 -2.10
C LYS A 193 17.41 1.71 -1.84
N LEU A 194 16.57 1.50 -2.85
CA LEU A 194 15.35 0.71 -2.69
C LEU A 194 15.67 -0.73 -2.30
N TRP A 195 16.67 -1.34 -2.93
CA TRP A 195 17.15 -2.67 -2.59
C TRP A 195 17.69 -2.73 -1.14
N GLN A 196 18.55 -1.79 -0.75
CA GLN A 196 19.09 -1.70 0.61
C GLN A 196 17.98 -1.62 1.67
N ILE A 197 16.96 -0.79 1.43
CA ILE A 197 15.80 -0.63 2.30
C ILE A 197 15.02 -1.94 2.39
N GLU A 198 14.69 -2.53 1.24
CA GLU A 198 13.90 -3.77 1.15
C GLU A 198 14.59 -4.92 1.90
N GLN A 199 15.89 -5.13 1.68
CA GLN A 199 16.66 -6.18 2.35
C GLN A 199 16.67 -6.03 3.88
N MET A 200 16.58 -4.80 4.39
CA MET A 200 16.55 -4.53 5.82
C MET A 200 15.15 -4.69 6.41
N GLU A 201 14.12 -4.22 5.72
CA GLU A 201 12.73 -4.44 6.16
C GLU A 201 12.36 -5.93 6.08
N ASP A 202 12.82 -6.68 5.09
CA ASP A 202 12.58 -8.13 5.01
C ASP A 202 13.18 -8.87 6.20
N LEU A 203 14.43 -8.58 6.58
CA LEU A 203 15.03 -9.15 7.79
C LEU A 203 14.24 -8.78 9.05
N LEU A 204 13.81 -7.53 9.18
CA LEU A 204 13.01 -7.12 10.33
C LEU A 204 11.70 -7.92 10.42
N HIS A 205 11.04 -8.15 9.30
CA HIS A 205 9.84 -8.97 9.26
C HIS A 205 10.13 -10.45 9.57
N GLU A 206 11.23 -11.01 9.07
CA GLU A 206 11.68 -12.39 9.41
C GLU A 206 11.92 -12.55 10.93
N LEU A 207 12.41 -11.50 11.58
CA LEU A 207 12.62 -11.46 13.03
C LEU A 207 11.35 -11.12 13.84
N GLY A 208 10.20 -10.95 13.18
CA GLY A 208 8.90 -10.71 13.83
C GLY A 208 8.55 -9.23 14.06
N PHE A 209 9.32 -8.28 13.53
CA PHE A 209 9.00 -6.85 13.62
C PHE A 209 8.01 -6.45 12.52
N ALA A 210 6.72 -6.66 12.75
CA ALA A 210 5.66 -6.39 11.78
C ALA A 210 5.50 -4.89 11.44
N GLU A 211 5.66 -4.03 12.43
CA GLU A 211 5.57 -2.57 12.29
C GLU A 211 6.97 -1.97 12.33
N CYS A 212 7.60 -1.88 11.16
CA CYS A 212 8.95 -1.35 11.04
C CYS A 212 9.17 -0.49 9.78
N ARG A 213 10.18 0.38 9.81
CA ARG A 213 10.69 1.13 8.66
C ARG A 213 12.21 1.20 8.70
N ALA A 214 12.87 0.98 7.57
CA ALA A 214 14.32 1.18 7.41
C ALA A 214 14.58 2.47 6.62
N ARG A 215 14.81 3.59 7.32
CA ARG A 215 14.98 4.93 6.71
C ARG A 215 16.41 5.14 6.24
N HIS A 216 16.56 5.54 4.99
CA HIS A 216 17.85 5.74 4.33
C HIS A 216 18.36 7.17 4.51
N HIS A 217 19.52 7.34 5.15
CA HIS A 217 20.16 8.63 5.40
C HIS A 217 21.64 8.61 4.96
N GLY A 218 21.89 8.22 3.70
CA GLY A 218 23.26 8.08 3.18
C GLY A 218 23.95 6.87 3.81
N ASP A 219 25.02 7.10 4.55
CA ASP A 219 25.78 6.03 5.23
C ASP A 219 25.08 5.48 6.48
N ILE A 220 23.98 6.12 6.91
CA ILE A 220 23.20 5.77 8.08
C ILE A 220 21.88 5.13 7.65
N LEU A 221 21.57 3.97 8.22
CA LEU A 221 20.23 3.40 8.20
C LEU A 221 19.59 3.57 9.57
N ARG A 222 18.46 4.26 9.62
CA ARG A 222 17.68 4.46 10.86
C ARG A 222 16.46 3.55 10.87
N LEU A 223 16.35 2.70 11.88
CA LEU A 223 15.21 1.82 12.08
C LEU A 223 14.14 2.54 12.91
N GLU A 224 12.89 2.51 12.44
CA GLU A 224 11.71 2.85 13.23
C GLU A 224 10.95 1.55 13.50
N ILE A 225 10.57 1.28 14.75
CA ILE A 225 9.79 0.08 15.12
C ILE A 225 8.70 0.43 16.13
N ALA A 226 7.72 -0.44 16.30
CA ALA A 226 6.72 -0.27 17.36
C ALA A 226 7.34 -0.29 18.76
N GLN A 227 6.77 0.50 19.68
CA GLN A 227 7.29 0.69 21.04
C GLN A 227 7.48 -0.62 21.82
N HIS A 228 6.54 -1.54 21.69
CA HIS A 228 6.58 -2.84 22.38
C HIS A 228 7.76 -3.73 21.94
N ALA A 229 8.39 -3.42 20.80
CA ALA A 229 9.47 -4.19 20.22
C ALA A 229 10.88 -3.70 20.59
N PHE A 230 11.00 -2.57 21.31
CA PHE A 230 12.28 -1.94 21.66
C PHE A 230 13.20 -2.85 22.48
N ALA A 231 12.64 -3.57 23.45
CA ALA A 231 13.44 -4.50 24.27
C ALA A 231 13.97 -5.68 23.44
N THR A 232 13.18 -6.15 22.47
CA THR A 232 13.49 -7.32 21.65
C THR A 232 14.56 -7.00 20.59
N ILE A 233 14.51 -5.82 19.97
CA ILE A 233 15.44 -5.47 18.88
C ILE A 233 16.90 -5.36 19.35
N VAL A 234 17.12 -4.94 20.60
CA VAL A 234 18.47 -4.71 21.16
C VAL A 234 19.10 -5.95 21.80
N THR A 235 18.41 -7.09 21.79
CA THR A 235 18.98 -8.37 22.25
C THR A 235 20.24 -8.72 21.48
N THR A 236 21.18 -9.44 22.12
CA THR A 236 22.49 -9.77 21.51
C THR A 236 22.36 -10.46 20.15
N ASP A 237 21.41 -11.40 20.03
CA ASP A 237 21.16 -12.15 18.80
C ASP A 237 20.59 -11.26 17.68
N ASN A 238 19.53 -10.50 17.95
CA ASN A 238 18.94 -9.59 16.96
C ASN A 238 19.92 -8.51 16.54
N ARG A 239 20.66 -7.92 17.48
CA ARG A 239 21.68 -6.90 17.19
C ARG A 239 22.76 -7.45 16.26
N ALA A 240 23.25 -8.67 16.50
CA ALA A 240 24.26 -9.29 15.64
C ALA A 240 23.74 -9.51 14.20
N LYS A 241 22.52 -10.05 14.06
CA LYS A 241 21.87 -10.27 12.74
C LYS A 241 21.63 -8.97 11.99
N LEU A 242 21.09 -7.96 12.66
CA LEU A 242 20.79 -6.65 12.08
C LEU A 242 22.06 -5.92 11.63
N LEU A 243 23.11 -5.90 12.46
CA LEU A 243 24.40 -5.29 12.08
C LEU A 243 25.05 -6.02 10.91
N ALA A 244 25.05 -7.36 10.93
CA ALA A 244 25.60 -8.15 9.84
C ALA A 244 24.90 -7.85 8.50
N ARG A 245 23.56 -7.78 8.50
CA ARG A 245 22.80 -7.41 7.30
C ARG A 245 23.04 -5.97 6.89
N ALA A 246 23.00 -5.02 7.83
CA ALA A 246 23.20 -3.60 7.54
C ALA A 246 24.55 -3.34 6.87
N HIS A 247 25.63 -3.95 7.37
CA HIS A 247 26.95 -3.85 6.75
C HIS A 247 27.03 -4.54 5.40
N ALA A 248 26.40 -5.72 5.26
CA ALA A 248 26.38 -6.45 3.99
C ALA A 248 25.64 -5.69 2.87
N VAL A 249 24.61 -4.92 3.21
CA VAL A 249 23.88 -4.07 2.24
C VAL A 249 24.50 -2.67 2.09
N GLY A 250 25.62 -2.37 2.76
CA GLY A 250 26.43 -1.18 2.50
C GLY A 250 26.25 -0.01 3.47
N PHE A 251 25.59 -0.18 4.62
CA PHE A 251 25.54 0.87 5.63
C PHE A 251 26.72 0.83 6.59
N ARG A 252 27.29 2.01 6.85
CA ARG A 252 28.33 2.19 7.87
C ARG A 252 27.75 2.15 9.27
N TRP A 253 26.56 2.75 9.44
CA TRP A 253 25.92 2.90 10.73
C TRP A 253 24.48 2.41 10.68
N LEU A 254 24.12 1.60 11.67
CA LEU A 254 22.75 1.23 11.95
C LEU A 254 22.31 1.92 13.24
N THR A 255 21.21 2.66 13.19
CA THR A 255 20.65 3.37 14.34
C THR A 255 19.21 2.95 14.58
N LEU A 256 18.75 3.11 15.82
CA LEU A 256 17.36 2.94 16.22
C LEU A 256 16.80 4.32 16.54
N ASP A 257 15.66 4.67 15.95
CA ASP A 257 14.92 5.84 16.36
C ASP A 257 14.31 5.60 17.75
N LEU A 258 14.51 6.55 18.66
CA LEU A 258 13.95 6.47 20.02
C LEU A 258 12.46 6.81 20.03
N GLU A 259 11.98 7.51 19.02
CA GLU A 259 10.56 7.72 18.81
C GLU A 259 9.97 6.48 18.13
N PRO A 260 8.90 5.89 18.68
CA PRO A 260 8.31 4.70 18.12
C PRO A 260 7.70 4.99 16.74
N TYR A 261 7.63 3.94 15.93
CA TYR A 261 6.95 4.00 14.65
C TYR A 261 5.50 4.47 14.83
N CYS A 262 5.12 5.49 14.06
CA CYS A 262 3.76 6.00 13.96
C CYS A 262 3.43 6.20 12.48
N SER A 263 2.29 5.65 12.04
CA SER A 263 1.82 5.82 10.66
C SER A 263 1.51 7.31 10.38
N GLY A 264 1.86 7.80 9.19
CA GLY A 264 1.52 9.16 8.75
C GLY A 264 2.41 10.29 9.30
N ARG A 265 3.39 9.99 10.17
CA ARG A 265 4.25 10.99 10.82
C ARG A 265 5.04 11.91 9.86
N LEU A 266 5.36 11.43 8.66
CA LEU A 266 6.11 12.19 7.65
C LEU A 266 5.21 12.89 6.62
N ASN A 267 3.89 12.85 6.79
CA ASN A 267 3.03 13.72 5.98
C ASN A 267 3.36 15.17 6.36
N PRO A 268 3.54 16.08 5.39
CA PRO A 268 3.69 17.49 5.72
C PRO A 268 2.47 17.90 6.53
N ASN A 269 2.67 18.47 7.72
CA ASN A 269 1.58 19.08 8.46
C ASN A 269 0.89 20.09 7.51
N PRO A 270 -0.45 20.18 7.51
CA PRO A 270 -1.10 21.31 6.85
C PRO A 270 -0.49 22.60 7.42
N PRO A 271 -0.29 23.64 6.59
CA PRO A 271 0.17 24.93 7.10
C PRO A 271 -0.74 25.32 8.27
N GLN A 272 -0.14 25.53 9.44
CA GLN A 272 -0.86 26.06 10.59
C GLN A 272 -1.46 27.39 10.15
N GLN A 273 -2.80 27.47 10.13
CA GLN A 273 -3.52 28.72 9.95
C GLN A 273 -3.35 29.60 11.19
#